data_AF-A0A529NR17-F1
#
_entry.id   AF-A0A529NR17-F1
#
_cell.length_a   1.000
_cell.length_b   1.000
_cell.length_c   1.000
_cell.angle_alpha   90.00
_cell.angle_beta   90.00
_cell.angle_gamma   90.00
#
_symmetry.space_group_name_H-M   'P 1'
#
loop_
_entity.id
_entity.type
_entity.pdbx_description
1 polymer ?
#
loop_
_entity_poly.entity_id
_entity_poly.type
_entity_poly.pdbx_seq_one_letter_code
_entity_poly.pdbx_strand_id
1 'polypeptide(L)' 'MNATKEFLRSWLEENVGNLPTDTEISVPMLAQQFEQDADAAGYGREVREQEVGNIEDAIQRALDKIGEEN' A
#
# COMPACT_ATOMS: atom_id res chain seq x y z
N MET A 1 5.22 -15.45 3.89
CA MET A 1 4.71 -14.08 3.69
C MET A 1 5.91 -13.16 3.83
N ASN A 2 6.05 -12.15 2.97
CA ASN A 2 7.24 -11.30 2.91
C ASN A 2 7.03 -10.08 3.82
N ALA A 3 8.07 -9.64 4.55
CA ALA A 3 7.96 -8.56 5.54
C ALA A 3 7.43 -7.27 4.90
N THR A 4 7.87 -6.94 3.69
CA THR A 4 7.37 -5.75 2.96
C THR A 4 5.90 -5.87 2.56
N LYS A 5 5.42 -7.08 2.24
CA LYS A 5 4.00 -7.30 1.90
C LYS A 5 3.10 -7.19 3.13
N GLU A 6 3.57 -7.66 4.29
CA GLU A 6 2.85 -7.49 5.55
C GLU A 6 2.79 -6.02 5.93
N PHE A 7 3.90 -5.31 5.79
CA PHE A 7 3.95 -3.87 6.01
C PHE A 7 3.00 -3.11 5.09
N LEU A 8 2.98 -3.40 3.78
CA LEU A 8 2.04 -2.79 2.84
C LEU A 8 0.57 -3.02 3.24
N ARG A 9 0.23 -4.24 3.65
CA ARG A 9 -1.12 -4.57 4.08
C ARG A 9 -1.52 -3.75 5.31
N SER A 10 -0.71 -3.78 6.37
CA SER A 10 -0.98 -3.00 7.59
C SER A 10 -1.06 -1.50 7.30
N TRP A 11 -0.14 -0.98 6.49
CA TRP A 11 -0.12 0.42 6.08
C TRP A 11 -1.41 0.82 5.35
N LEU A 12 -1.93 -0.02 4.45
CA LEU A 12 -3.19 0.25 3.75
C LEU A 12 -4.40 0.15 4.68
N GLU A 13 -4.44 -0.80 5.61
CA GLU A 13 -5.51 -0.87 6.61
C GLU A 13 -5.53 0.39 7.50
N GLU A 14 -4.36 0.91 7.88
CA GLU A 14 -4.24 2.13 8.69
C GLU A 14 -4.57 3.42 7.93
N ASN A 15 -4.07 3.56 6.69
CA ASN A 15 -4.18 4.80 5.91
C ASN A 15 -5.43 4.85 5.03
N VAL A 16 -5.95 3.70 4.62
CA VAL A 16 -7.08 3.60 3.67
C VAL A 16 -8.28 2.87 4.28
N GLY A 17 -8.06 1.87 5.13
CA GLY A 17 -9.14 1.06 5.73
C GLY A 17 -10.16 1.86 6.54
N ASN A 18 -9.83 3.10 6.94
CA ASN A 18 -10.72 4.02 7.65
C ASN A 18 -11.29 5.15 6.79
N LEU A 19 -10.96 5.22 5.49
CA LEU A 19 -11.47 6.26 4.61
C LEU A 19 -12.89 5.93 4.15
N PRO A 20 -13.80 6.92 4.11
CA PRO A 20 -15.12 6.71 3.52
C PRO A 20 -14.99 6.34 2.05
N THR A 21 -15.85 5.42 1.59
CA THR A 21 -15.83 4.85 0.23
C THR A 21 -15.99 5.89 -0.89
N ASP A 22 -16.44 7.09 -0.56
CA ASP A 22 -16.61 8.25 -1.46
C ASP A 22 -15.31 9.09 -1.60
N THR A 23 -14.25 8.74 -0.87
CA THR A 23 -12.97 9.45 -0.95
C THR A 23 -12.28 9.12 -2.27
N GLU A 24 -12.01 10.12 -3.09
CA GLU A 24 -11.14 9.95 -4.27
C GLU A 24 -9.70 9.64 -3.81
N ILE A 25 -9.38 8.36 -3.74
CA ILE A 25 -8.05 7.87 -3.39
C ILE A 25 -7.15 7.90 -4.62
N SER A 26 -6.13 8.77 -4.59
CA SER A 26 -5.06 8.74 -5.59
C SER A 26 -4.03 7.67 -5.26
N VAL A 27 -4.06 6.57 -6.02
CA VAL A 27 -3.02 5.52 -6.00
C VAL A 27 -1.58 6.08 -6.09
N PRO A 28 -1.23 7.01 -7.01
CA PRO A 28 0.13 7.54 -7.06
C PRO A 28 0.53 8.34 -5.81
N MET A 29 -0.44 8.95 -5.12
CA MET A 29 -0.18 9.66 -3.86
C MET A 29 0.08 8.66 -2.72
N LEU A 30 -0.72 7.60 -2.63
CA LEU A 30 -0.50 6.52 -1.66
C LEU A 30 0.83 5.81 -1.89
N ALA A 31 1.22 5.57 -3.14
CA ALA A 31 2.49 4.95 -3.47
C ALA A 31 3.68 5.78 -2.95
N GLN A 32 3.64 7.11 -3.15
CA GLN A 32 4.66 8.01 -2.61
C GLN A 32 4.70 7.99 -1.09
N GLN A 33 3.54 8.01 -0.43
CA GLN A 33 3.47 8.02 1.02
C GLN A 33 3.97 6.69 1.62
N PHE A 34 3.54 5.56 1.04
CA PHE A 34 4.07 4.25 1.37
C PHE A 34 5.59 4.16 1.16
N GLU A 35 6.13 4.71 0.07
CA GLU A 35 7.58 4.72 -0.17
C GLU A 35 8.36 5.47 0.93
N GLN A 36 7.80 6.57 1.47
CA GLN A 36 8.39 7.32 2.58
C GLN A 36 8.31 6.54 3.90
N ASP A 37 7.15 5.99 4.24
CA ASP A 37 6.97 5.20 5.46
C ASP A 37 7.80 3.92 5.45
N ALA A 38 7.87 3.25 4.29
CA ALA A 38 8.66 2.05 4.13
C ALA A 38 10.16 2.36 4.24
N ASP A 39 10.63 3.50 3.71
CA ASP A 39 12.02 3.94 3.88
C ASP A 39 12.34 4.24 5.36
N ALA A 40 11.45 4.95 6.05
CA ALA A 40 11.57 5.24 7.49
C ALA A 40 11.57 3.96 8.36
N ALA A 41 10.81 2.94 7.95
CA ALA A 41 10.78 1.63 8.59
C ALA A 41 11.98 0.72 8.22
N GLY A 42 12.86 1.17 7.32
CA GLY A 42 14.07 0.44 6.91
C GLY A 42 13.87 -0.54 5.75
N TYR A 43 12.71 -0.54 5.08
CA TYR A 43 12.48 -1.29 3.86
C TYR A 43 13.06 -0.52 2.67
N GLY A 44 14.34 -0.74 2.37
CA GLY A 44 14.99 -0.10 1.22
C GLY A 44 14.29 -0.42 -0.12
N ARG A 45 14.35 0.52 -1.07
CA ARG A 45 13.64 0.46 -2.35
C ARG A 45 13.81 -0.87 -3.11
N GLU A 46 15.03 -1.41 -3.15
CA GLU A 46 15.35 -2.65 -3.85
C GLU A 46 14.60 -3.88 -3.27
N VAL A 47 14.46 -3.95 -1.95
CA VAL A 47 13.70 -5.02 -1.27
C VAL A 47 12.22 -4.89 -1.61
N ARG A 48 11.69 -3.66 -1.68
CA ARG A 48 10.30 -3.41 -2.04
C ARG A 48 9.99 -3.80 -3.47
N GLU A 49 10.84 -3.42 -4.42
CA GLU A 49 10.67 -3.78 -5.83
C GLU A 49 10.78 -5.31 -6.04
N GLN A 50 11.65 -6.00 -5.30
CA GLN A 50 11.72 -7.48 -5.35
C GLN A 50 10.52 -8.17 -4.70
N GLU A 51 10.06 -7.67 -3.54
CA GLU A 51 9.03 -8.36 -2.78
C GLU A 51 7.62 -7.97 -3.21
N VAL A 52 7.34 -6.68 -3.41
CA VAL A 52 6.03 -6.14 -3.76
C VAL A 52 5.87 -5.98 -5.28
N GLY A 53 6.95 -5.69 -6.01
CA GLY A 53 6.89 -5.38 -7.43
C GLY A 53 6.51 -3.92 -7.66
N ASN A 54 5.53 -3.67 -8.53
CA ASN A 54 5.00 -2.32 -8.72
C ASN A 54 4.06 -1.97 -7.55
N ILE A 55 4.44 -0.97 -6.76
CA ILE A 55 3.71 -0.53 -5.57
C ILE A 55 2.33 0.00 -5.95
N GLU A 56 2.20 0.74 -7.05
CA GLU A 56 0.91 1.29 -7.50
C GLU A 56 -0.08 0.16 -7.85
N ASP A 57 0.38 -0.87 -8.55
CA ASP A 57 -0.45 -2.05 -8.88
C ASP A 57 -0.83 -2.84 -7.61
N ALA A 58 0.09 -2.98 -6.67
CA ALA A 58 -0.18 -3.66 -5.40
C ALA A 58 -1.21 -2.91 -4.55
N ILE A 59 -1.12 -1.57 -4.50
CA ILE A 59 -2.10 -0.71 -3.84
C ILE A 59 -3.46 -0.81 -4.56
N GLN A 60 -3.49 -0.66 -5.89
CA GLN A 60 -4.73 -0.73 -6.66
C GLN A 60 -5.48 -2.06 -6.43
N ARG A 61 -4.77 -3.20 -6.43
CA ARG A 61 -5.36 -4.51 -6.14
C ARG A 61 -5.88 -4.63 -4.71
N ALA A 62 -5.22 -3.99 -3.75
CA ALA A 62 -5.68 -3.99 -2.37
C ALA A 62 -6.94 -3.13 -2.20
N LEU A 63 -7.00 -1.97 -2.86
CA LEU A 63 -8.20 -1.12 -2.90
C LEU A 63 -9.39 -1.84 -3.55
N ASP A 64 -9.15 -2.54 -4.66
CA ASP A 64 -10.16 -3.31 -5.39
C ASP A 64 -10.80 -4.39 -4.50
N LYS A 65 -9.97 -5.10 -3.71
CA LYS A 65 -10.45 -6.07 -2.71
C LYS A 65 -11.26 -5.45 -1.58
N ILE A 66 -10.85 -4.29 -1.08
CA ILE A 66 -11.59 -3.56 -0.05
C ILE A 66 -12.96 -3.12 -0.60
N GLY A 67 -13.02 -2.75 -1.88
CA GLY A 67 -14.25 -2.41 -2.59
C GLY A 67 -15.17 -3.61 -2.86
N GLU A 68 -14.62 -4.80 -3.13
CA GLU A 68 -15.41 -6.04 -3.34
C GLU A 68 -16.01 -6.63 -2.06
N GLU A 69 -15.44 -6.37 -0.88
CA GLU A 69 -15.95 -6.86 0.41
C GLU A 69 -17.05 -5.97 1.05
N ASN A 70 -17.54 -4.93 0.34
CA ASN A 70 -18.62 -4.04 0.79
C ASN A 70 -19.93 -4.22 0.01
#